data_AF-A0A1F9HN63-F1
#
_entry.id   AF-A0A1F9HN63-F1
#
_cell.length_a   1.000
_cell.length_b   1.000
_cell.length_c   1.000
_cell.angle_alpha   90.00
_cell.angle_beta   90.00
_cell.angle_gamma   90.00
#
_symmetry.space_group_name_H-M   'P 1'
#
loop_
_entity.id
_entity.type
_entity.pdbx_description
1 polymer ?
#
loop_
_entity_poly.entity_id
_entity_poly.type
_entity_poly.pdbx_seq_one_letter_code
_entity_poly.pdbx_strand_id
1 'polypeptide(L)'
;MIGLNFIYDFIGPKSSDYFLRQIEHALKLGAEETLCFGADFFDTKAVALQFNMPPDHRFFHEGFDSSACYPKLIDLMKQKPNLKQNIIQNITYQNVVRFLQSVL
;
A
#
# COMPACT_ATOMS: atom_id res chain seq x y z
N MET A 1 -7.18 -4.63 11.88
CA MET A 1 -6.71 -3.75 10.79
C MET A 1 -5.72 -4.52 9.93
N ILE A 2 -5.78 -4.36 8.61
CA ILE A 2 -4.88 -4.97 7.62
C ILE A 2 -4.20 -3.83 6.85
N GLY A 3 -2.87 -3.73 6.97
CA GLY A 3 -2.07 -2.77 6.22
C GLY A 3 -1.56 -3.38 4.90
N LEU A 4 -1.88 -2.75 3.78
CA LEU A 4 -1.35 -3.14 2.47
C LEU A 4 0.12 -2.73 2.35
N ASN A 5 0.99 -3.71 2.14
CA ASN A 5 2.43 -3.54 2.06
C ASN A 5 2.88 -3.19 0.63
N PHE A 6 3.87 -2.31 0.51
CA PHE A 6 4.35 -1.79 -0.78
C PHE A 6 5.60 -2.53 -1.28
N ILE A 7 6.13 -3.47 -0.49
CA ILE A 7 7.29 -4.27 -0.85
C ILE A 7 7.02 -5.08 -2.12
N TYR A 8 7.98 -5.01 -3.04
CA TYR A 8 7.93 -5.57 -4.39
C TYR A 8 7.49 -7.04 -4.39
N ASP A 9 8.04 -7.83 -3.46
CA ASP A 9 7.76 -9.27 -3.37
C ASP A 9 6.31 -9.57 -2.92
N PHE A 10 5.67 -8.68 -2.18
CA PHE A 10 4.27 -8.85 -1.76
C PHE A 10 3.28 -8.36 -2.82
N ILE A 11 3.69 -7.46 -3.72
CA ILE A 11 2.85 -7.00 -4.84
C ILE A 11 2.99 -7.96 -6.03
N GLY A 12 4.21 -8.38 -6.34
CA GLY A 12 4.55 -9.26 -7.44
C GLY A 12 5.13 -8.54 -8.67
N PRO A 13 5.86 -9.27 -9.53
CA PRO A 13 6.87 -8.65 -10.41
C PRO A 13 6.33 -7.92 -11.65
N LYS A 14 5.04 -8.05 -11.94
CA LYS A 14 4.49 -7.75 -13.28
C LYS A 14 4.03 -6.31 -13.48
N SER A 15 3.45 -5.64 -12.47
CA SER A 15 2.98 -4.25 -12.58
C SER A 15 2.50 -3.73 -11.22
N SER A 16 2.63 -2.42 -10.97
CA SER A 16 1.99 -1.75 -9.83
C SER A 16 0.46 -1.91 -9.81
N ASP A 17 -0.17 -2.30 -10.92
CA ASP A 17 -1.60 -2.64 -10.96
C ASP A 17 -1.97 -3.83 -10.07
N TYR A 18 -1.00 -4.68 -9.69
CA TYR A 18 -1.21 -5.73 -8.69
C TYR A 18 -1.64 -5.14 -7.35
N PHE A 19 -1.18 -3.94 -7.00
CA PHE A 19 -1.59 -3.24 -5.78
C PHE A 19 -3.09 -2.94 -5.78
N LEU A 20 -3.62 -2.42 -6.88
CA LEU A 20 -5.06 -2.15 -7.00
C LEU A 20 -5.87 -3.44 -6.94
N ARG A 21 -5.38 -4.54 -7.53
CA ARG A 21 -6.04 -5.85 -7.41
C ARG A 21 -6.09 -6.39 -5.98
N GLN A 22 -5.06 -6.13 -5.17
CA GLN A 22 -5.08 -6.49 -3.75
C GLN A 22 -6.16 -5.71 -2.99
N ILE A 23 -6.31 -4.40 -3.27
CA ILE A 23 -7.41 -3.61 -2.73
C ILE A 23 -8.75 -4.22 -3.14
N GLU A 24 -8.97 -4.45 -4.43
CA GLU A 24 -10.23 -5.01 -4.94
C GLU A 24 -10.53 -6.40 -4.35
N HIS A 25 -9.51 -7.23 -4.17
CA HIS A 25 -9.64 -8.53 -3.55
C HIS A 25 -10.04 -8.41 -2.08
N ALA A 26 -9.39 -7.54 -1.32
CA ALA A 26 -9.73 -7.30 0.08
C ALA A 26 -11.18 -6.78 0.24
N LEU A 27 -11.62 -5.88 -0.65
CA LEU A 27 -13.01 -5.40 -0.65
C LEU A 27 -14.02 -6.53 -0.95
N LYS A 28 -13.71 -7.44 -1.87
CA LYS A 28 -14.54 -8.63 -2.11
C LYS A 28 -14.68 -9.53 -0.88
N LEU A 29 -13.73 -9.47 0.05
CA LEU A 29 -13.73 -10.21 1.31
C LEU A 29 -14.38 -9.44 2.47
N GLY A 30 -14.92 -8.23 2.23
CA GLY A 30 -15.57 -7.43 3.28
C GLY A 30 -14.60 -6.57 4.11
N ALA A 31 -13.43 -6.23 3.57
CA ALA A 31 -12.40 -5.48 4.31
C ALA A 31 -12.57 -3.93 4.28
N GLU A 32 -13.71 -3.41 3.83
CA GLU A 32 -13.96 -1.96 3.64
C GLU A 32 -13.59 -1.10 4.85
N GLU A 33 -13.87 -1.60 6.05
CA GLU A 33 -13.67 -0.88 7.31
C GLU A 33 -12.39 -1.28 8.06
N THR A 34 -11.60 -2.20 7.49
CA THR A 34 -10.43 -2.77 8.18
C THR A 34 -9.14 -2.67 7.36
N LEU A 35 -9.20 -2.20 6.13
CA LEU A 35 -8.06 -2.05 5.23
C LEU A 35 -7.41 -0.66 5.35
N CYS A 36 -6.08 -0.59 5.32
CA CYS A 36 -5.33 0.66 5.27
C CYS A 36 -4.03 0.52 4.47
N PHE A 37 -3.30 1.60 4.27
CA PHE A 37 -1.91 1.52 3.80
C PHE A 37 -0.95 1.15 4.94
N GLY A 38 0.01 0.30 4.63
CA GLY A 38 1.11 -0.10 5.51
C GLY A 38 2.39 -0.23 4.70
N ALA A 39 2.87 0.90 4.15
CA ALA A 39 3.84 0.91 3.06
C ALA A 39 5.23 0.37 3.41
N ASP A 40 5.59 0.30 4.70
CA ASP A 40 6.87 -0.24 5.14
C ASP A 40 8.06 0.46 4.49
N PHE A 41 8.01 1.79 4.39
CA PHE A 41 9.12 2.58 3.86
C PHE A 41 10.29 2.60 4.84
N PHE A 42 11.50 2.36 4.33
CA PHE A 42 12.75 2.37 5.07
C PHE A 42 13.91 2.86 4.20
N ASP A 43 15.08 3.06 4.82
CA ASP A 43 16.32 3.37 4.09
C ASP A 43 16.83 2.12 3.35
N THR A 44 16.46 2.02 2.08
CA THR A 44 16.80 0.88 1.21
C THR A 44 18.32 0.71 1.05
N LYS A 45 19.10 1.80 1.11
CA LYS A 45 20.57 1.73 0.99
C LYS A 45 21.18 1.14 2.25
N ALA A 46 20.73 1.59 3.42
CA ALA A 46 21.18 1.04 4.69
C ALA A 46 20.86 -0.45 4.82
N VAL A 47 19.63 -0.85 4.46
CA VAL A 47 19.20 -2.26 4.49
C VAL A 47 19.99 -3.09 3.47
N ALA A 48 20.15 -2.63 2.23
CA ALA A 48 20.93 -3.34 1.22
C ALA A 48 22.37 -3.58 1.66
N LEU A 49 23.00 -2.57 2.28
CA LEU A 49 24.35 -2.68 2.83
C LEU A 49 24.41 -3.65 4.00
N GLN A 50 23.47 -3.54 4.96
CA GLN A 50 23.44 -4.38 6.16
C GLN A 50 23.30 -5.87 5.82
N PHE A 51 22.50 -6.19 4.81
CA PHE A 51 22.19 -7.59 4.44
C PHE A 51 22.97 -8.09 3.21
N ASN A 52 23.96 -7.34 2.72
CA ASN A 52 24.74 -7.67 1.51
C ASN A 52 23.85 -8.05 0.31
N MET A 53 22.79 -7.27 0.08
CA MET A 53 21.85 -7.53 -1.01
C MET A 53 22.51 -7.30 -2.39
N PRO A 54 22.06 -8.01 -3.43
CA PRO A 54 22.50 -7.74 -4.79
C PRO A 54 22.28 -6.27 -5.21
N PRO A 55 23.20 -5.67 -6.00
CA PRO A 55 23.05 -4.27 -6.44
C PRO A 55 21.77 -3.97 -7.23
N ASP A 56 21.18 -4.98 -7.85
CA ASP A 56 19.95 -4.92 -8.62
C ASP A 56 18.69 -5.29 -7.83
N HIS A 57 18.83 -5.59 -6.53
CA HIS A 57 17.70 -5.89 -5.66
C HIS A 57 16.75 -4.70 -5.55
N ARG A 58 15.45 -4.95 -5.71
CA ARG A 58 14.39 -3.94 -5.66
C ARG A 58 13.48 -4.21 -4.48
N PHE A 59 13.47 -3.32 -3.50
CA PHE A 59 12.52 -3.39 -2.39
C PHE A 59 11.12 -2.90 -2.79
N PHE A 60 11.03 -1.95 -3.72
CA PHE A 60 9.78 -1.32 -4.15
C PHE A 60 9.68 -1.25 -5.67
N HIS A 61 8.47 -1.07 -6.19
CA HIS A 61 8.28 -0.72 -7.59
C HIS A 61 8.74 0.72 -7.87
N GLU A 62 9.22 0.98 -9.08
CA GLU A 62 9.63 2.31 -9.51
C GLU A 62 8.50 3.34 -9.34
N GLY A 63 8.80 4.46 -8.67
CA GLY A 63 7.82 5.51 -8.36
C GLY A 63 6.88 5.18 -7.19
N PHE A 64 7.12 4.08 -6.47
CA PHE A 64 6.44 3.67 -5.24
C PHE A 64 7.43 3.38 -4.11
N ASP A 65 8.65 3.91 -4.20
CA ASP A 65 9.78 3.72 -3.30
C ASP A 65 9.88 4.79 -2.20
N SER A 66 8.92 5.71 -2.15
CA SER A 66 8.82 6.73 -1.10
C SER A 66 7.38 7.18 -0.86
N SER A 67 7.16 7.88 0.26
CA SER A 67 5.86 8.46 0.61
C SER A 67 5.34 9.49 -0.40
N ALA A 68 6.18 10.00 -1.30
CA ALA A 68 5.75 10.87 -2.38
C ALA A 68 4.81 10.17 -3.39
N CYS A 69 4.69 8.83 -3.35
CA CYS A 69 3.82 8.08 -4.25
C CYS A 69 2.33 8.17 -3.90
N TYR A 70 1.95 8.57 -2.67
CA TYR A 70 0.56 8.52 -2.21
C TYR A 70 -0.42 9.31 -3.09
N PRO A 71 -0.13 10.56 -3.53
CA PRO A 71 -1.05 11.29 -4.42
C PRO A 71 -1.31 10.54 -5.74
N LYS A 72 -0.25 10.03 -6.38
CA LYS A 72 -0.37 9.22 -7.61
C LYS A 72 -1.21 7.97 -7.38
N LEU A 73 -0.97 7.26 -6.27
CA LEU A 73 -1.73 6.07 -5.93
C LEU A 73 -3.21 6.37 -5.71
N ILE A 74 -3.53 7.45 -4.99
CA ILE A 74 -4.90 7.89 -4.75
C ILE A 74 -5.59 8.24 -6.09
N ASP A 75 -4.89 8.90 -7.01
CA ASP A 75 -5.44 9.22 -8.33
C ASP A 75 -5.69 7.95 -9.17
N LEU A 76 -4.82 6.96 -9.08
CA LEU A 76 -5.06 5.64 -9.68
C LEU A 76 -6.26 4.93 -9.06
N MET A 77 -6.47 5.05 -7.74
CA MET A 77 -7.64 4.49 -7.07
C MET A 77 -8.94 5.17 -7.53
N LYS A 78 -8.95 6.51 -7.68
CA LYS A 78 -10.12 7.25 -8.18
C LYS A 78 -10.54 6.85 -9.60
N GLN A 79 -9.61 6.33 -10.40
CA GLN A 79 -9.90 5.82 -11.75
C GLN A 79 -10.61 4.45 -11.74
N LYS A 80 -10.70 3.77 -10.58
CA LYS A 80 -11.35 2.46 -10.46
C LYS A 80 -12.84 2.62 -10.11
N PRO A 81 -13.76 2.07 -10.92
CA PRO A 81 -15.20 2.31 -10.77
C PRO A 81 -15.80 1.74 -9.48
N ASN A 82 -15.16 0.72 -8.89
CA ASN A 82 -15.53 0.08 -7.63
C ASN A 82 -14.92 0.79 -6.40
N LEU A 83 -13.97 1.70 -6.56
CA LEU A 83 -13.36 2.45 -5.47
C LEU A 83 -14.04 3.81 -5.32
N LYS A 84 -15.21 3.80 -4.69
CA LYS A 84 -15.95 5.02 -4.36
C LYS A 84 -15.16 5.90 -3.37
N GLN A 85 -15.47 7.20 -3.37
CA GLN A 85 -14.78 8.20 -2.54
C GLN A 85 -14.71 7.83 -1.05
N ASN A 86 -15.78 7.24 -0.49
CA ASN A 86 -15.80 6.79 0.91
C ASN A 86 -14.83 5.64 1.17
N ILE A 87 -14.71 4.68 0.25
CA ILE A 87 -13.74 3.57 0.34
C ILE A 87 -12.31 4.11 0.28
N ILE A 88 -12.04 5.05 -0.62
CA ILE A 88 -10.73 5.70 -0.72
C ILE A 88 -10.39 6.44 0.58
N GLN A 89 -11.32 7.21 1.15
CA GLN A 89 -11.11 7.87 2.46
C GLN A 89 -10.89 6.87 3.61
N ASN A 90 -11.62 5.76 3.61
CA ASN A 90 -11.46 4.69 4.60
C ASN A 90 -10.04 4.10 4.58
N ILE A 91 -9.57 3.71 3.40
CA ILE A 91 -8.24 3.10 3.23
C ILE A 91 -7.13 4.11 3.52
N THR A 92 -7.30 5.37 3.12
CA THR A 92 -6.25 6.39 3.26
C THR A 92 -6.04 6.84 4.70
N TYR A 93 -7.09 6.93 5.52
CA TYR A 93 -6.91 7.30 6.92
C TYR A 93 -8.05 6.89 7.87
N GLN A 94 -9.32 6.91 7.46
CA GLN A 94 -10.41 6.83 8.44
C GLN A 94 -10.47 5.49 9.18
N ASN A 95 -10.13 4.37 8.52
CA ASN A 95 -10.09 3.07 9.19
C ASN A 95 -9.05 3.04 10.32
N VAL A 96 -7.87 3.63 10.09
CA VAL A 96 -6.80 3.72 11.09
C VAL A 96 -7.22 4.65 12.23
N VAL A 97 -7.80 5.82 11.93
CA VAL A 97 -8.27 6.75 12.96
C VAL A 97 -9.31 6.09 13.86
N ARG A 98 -10.32 5.42 13.28
CA ARG A 98 -11.33 4.68 14.06
C ARG A 98 -10.72 3.58 14.92
N PHE A 99 -9.79 2.82 14.35
CA PHE A 99 -9.10 1.76 15.09
C PHE A 99 -8.32 2.33 16.28
N LEU A 100 -7.51 3.37 16.07
CA LEU A 100 -6.74 4.01 17.14
C LEU A 100 -7.65 4.57 18.24
N GLN A 101 -8.76 5.21 17.88
CA GLN A 101 -9.76 5.70 18.85
C GLN A 101 -10.44 4.59 19.66
N SER A 102 -10.45 3.34 19.17
CA SER A 102 -11.06 2.21 19.88
C SER A 102 -10.11 1.49 20.84
N VAL A 103 -8.80 1.74 20.72
CA VAL A 103 -7.75 1.05 21.49
C VAL A 103 -6.91 1.97 22.37
N LEU A 104 -7.10 3.29 22.25
CA LEU A 104 -6.50 4.34 23.08
C LEU A 104 -7.54 4.87 24.08
#